data_AF-A0A970D088-F1
#
_entry.id   AF-A0A970D088-F1
#
_cell.length_a   1.000
_cell.length_b   1.000
_cell.length_c   1.000
_cell.angle_alpha   90.00
_cell.angle_beta   90.00
_cell.angle_gamma   90.00
#
_symmetry.space_group_name_H-M   'P 1'
#
loop_
_entity.id
_entity.type
_entity.pdbx_description
1 polymer ?
#
loop_
_entity_poly.entity_id
_entity_poly.type
_entity_poly.pdbx_seq_one_letter_code
_entity_poly.pdbx_strand_id
1 'polypeptide(L)'
;MAKKRRSSKARKQANIKLNWKNKTLEKVARYFLYSEGRLSKEQIIEIGNQTLYQKLKAGGYIEEVKNTDKGIFKTTDKFRNQYKVNIDSNARFSGSGSSEHSKGVYNVINMLPDGIIMEGKIHTEEFLKDELKIFKREMEFKTNLQNYKDRLNNDKMELTTKYNNDLKNTPEDKQALLKAGYLKEVEQIDYRLKVLNDNKRGISNPDFRVIASRDQAKEILCNLRNERDTLDSRHKVNKFNEAIGRIQNIISRSETTREISLNFEIITENYEARDIIAKENYEIITGQEMIYIPTY
;
A
#
# COMPACT_ATOMS: atom_id res chain seq x y z
N MET A 1 43.57 18.39 -40.75
CA MET A 1 43.36 18.89 -39.38
C MET A 1 42.31 18.05 -38.68
N ALA A 2 42.70 17.17 -37.77
CA ALA A 2 41.77 16.31 -37.04
C ALA A 2 41.08 17.08 -35.90
N LYS A 3 39.74 17.18 -35.94
CA LYS A 3 38.93 17.76 -34.85
C LYS A 3 39.05 16.87 -33.60
N LYS A 4 39.78 17.34 -32.58
CA LYS A 4 39.81 16.73 -31.24
C LYS A 4 38.39 16.71 -30.66
N ARG A 5 37.81 15.51 -30.57
CA ARG A 5 36.59 15.23 -29.79
C ARG A 5 36.86 15.63 -28.33
N ARG A 6 36.16 16.65 -27.82
CA ARG A 6 36.17 17.00 -26.39
C ARG A 6 35.60 15.82 -25.61
N SER A 7 36.45 15.15 -24.84
CA SER A 7 35.98 14.16 -23.86
C SER A 7 35.10 14.86 -22.83
N SER A 8 33.89 14.36 -22.63
CA SER A 8 33.00 14.81 -21.57
C SER A 8 33.63 14.41 -20.23
N LYS A 9 34.37 15.31 -19.57
CA LYS A 9 34.83 15.10 -18.20
C LYS A 9 33.60 14.87 -17.32
N ALA A 10 33.46 13.64 -16.80
CA ALA A 10 32.51 13.34 -15.74
C ALA A 10 32.78 14.31 -14.58
N ARG A 11 31.80 15.17 -14.27
CA ARG A 11 31.89 16.15 -13.19
C ARG A 11 32.02 15.37 -11.89
N LYS A 12 33.18 15.43 -11.22
CA LYS A 12 33.37 14.83 -9.88
C LYS A 12 32.24 15.32 -8.98
N GLN A 13 31.35 14.40 -8.55
CA GLN A 13 30.34 14.72 -7.53
C GLN A 13 31.09 15.24 -6.30
N ALA A 14 30.65 16.38 -5.77
CA ALA A 14 31.23 16.94 -4.56
C ALA A 14 31.01 15.94 -3.41
N ASN A 15 32.03 15.73 -2.57
CA ASN A 15 31.93 14.86 -1.39
C ASN A 15 31.14 15.57 -0.27
N ILE A 16 29.85 15.80 -0.52
CA ILE A 16 28.92 16.41 0.44
C ILE A 16 28.57 15.34 1.47
N LYS A 17 28.82 15.66 2.75
CA LYS A 17 28.40 14.85 3.90
C LYS A 17 27.11 15.42 4.49
N LEU A 18 26.17 14.55 4.81
CA LEU A 18 24.94 14.90 5.52
C LEU A 18 25.16 14.86 7.03
N ASN A 19 24.50 15.77 7.76
CA ASN A 19 24.44 15.72 9.22
C ASN A 19 23.24 14.87 9.66
N TRP A 20 23.43 13.56 9.81
CA TRP A 20 22.38 12.62 10.20
C TRP A 20 21.80 12.82 11.61
N LYS A 21 22.40 13.69 12.45
CA LYS A 21 21.82 14.12 13.72
C LYS A 21 20.74 15.20 13.56
N ASN A 22 20.58 15.76 12.35
CA ASN A 22 19.58 16.78 12.07
C ASN A 22 18.18 16.16 11.91
N LYS A 23 17.22 16.60 12.74
CA LYS A 23 15.85 16.06 12.75
C LYS A 23 15.06 16.31 11.48
N THR A 24 15.31 17.41 10.78
CA THR A 24 14.70 17.69 9.47
C THR A 24 15.19 16.72 8.39
N LEU A 25 16.49 16.41 8.36
CA LEU A 25 17.02 15.36 7.49
C LEU A 25 16.46 13.99 7.85
N GLU A 26 16.39 13.65 9.15
CA GLU A 26 15.78 12.41 9.61
C GLU A 26 14.32 12.30 9.14
N LYS A 27 13.54 13.38 9.26
CA LYS A 27 12.15 13.45 8.78
C LYS A 27 12.07 13.21 7.28
N VAL A 28 12.80 13.98 6.46
CA VAL A 28 12.85 13.76 4.99
C VAL A 28 13.25 12.32 4.66
N ALA A 29 14.18 11.74 5.43
CA ALA A 29 14.65 10.39 5.17
C ALA A 29 13.63 9.30 5.53
N ARG A 30 12.85 9.49 6.59
CA ARG A 30 11.71 8.65 6.95
C ARG A 30 10.61 8.74 5.89
N TYR A 31 10.32 9.93 5.37
CA TYR A 31 9.39 10.08 4.25
C TYR A 31 9.85 9.33 3.00
N PHE A 32 11.15 9.38 2.66
CA PHE A 32 11.68 8.52 1.60
C PHE A 32 11.52 7.03 1.91
N LEU A 33 11.77 6.59 3.16
CA LEU A 33 11.59 5.19 3.54
C LEU A 33 10.15 4.72 3.35
N TYR A 34 9.17 5.54 3.76
CA TYR A 34 7.75 5.16 3.76
C TYR A 34 7.02 5.47 2.45
N SER A 35 7.59 6.28 1.57
CA SER A 35 7.02 6.62 0.25
C SER A 35 7.73 5.89 -0.90
N GLU A 36 8.03 4.61 -0.71
CA GLU A 36 8.64 3.74 -1.72
C GLU A 36 9.98 4.25 -2.28
N GLY A 37 10.72 4.98 -1.46
CA GLY A 37 12.00 5.56 -1.85
C GLY A 37 11.89 6.75 -2.79
N ARG A 38 10.70 7.31 -3.04
CA ARG A 38 10.46 8.41 -4.00
C ARG A 38 9.81 9.62 -3.36
N LEU A 39 10.26 10.81 -3.75
CA LEU A 39 9.63 12.10 -3.42
C LEU A 39 9.84 13.07 -4.59
N SER A 40 8.89 13.99 -4.81
CA SER A 40 9.10 15.14 -5.69
C SER A 40 10.05 16.15 -5.04
N LYS A 41 10.62 17.03 -5.85
CA LYS A 41 11.41 18.17 -5.36
C LYS A 41 10.61 19.00 -4.36
N GLU A 42 9.34 19.28 -4.68
CA GLU A 42 8.44 20.11 -3.88
C GLU A 42 8.20 19.47 -2.52
N GLN A 43 7.93 18.16 -2.47
CA GLN A 43 7.76 17.41 -1.21
C GLN A 43 9.03 17.43 -0.35
N ILE A 44 10.21 17.24 -0.95
CA ILE A 44 11.49 17.30 -0.21
C ILE A 44 11.71 18.70 0.40
N ILE A 45 11.30 19.75 -0.31
CA ILE A 45 11.42 21.14 0.16
C ILE A 45 10.41 21.43 1.26
N GLU A 46 9.17 20.96 1.12
CA GLU A 46 8.09 21.13 2.09
C GLU A 46 8.41 20.47 3.43
N ILE A 47 8.83 19.20 3.41
CA ILE A 47 9.22 18.47 4.62
C ILE A 47 10.53 19.02 5.19
N GLY A 48 11.41 19.47 4.29
CA GLY A 48 12.76 19.89 4.59
C GLY A 48 13.00 21.37 4.32
N ASN A 49 13.77 21.63 3.27
CA ASN A 49 13.99 22.97 2.71
C ASN A 49 14.82 22.85 1.42
N GLN A 50 14.91 23.97 0.68
CA GLN A 50 15.70 24.08 -0.54
C GLN A 50 17.18 23.70 -0.35
N THR A 51 17.79 24.06 0.77
CA THR A 51 19.21 23.75 1.04
C THR A 51 19.43 22.25 1.21
N LEU A 52 18.55 21.58 1.94
CA LEU A 52 18.60 20.14 2.15
C LEU A 52 18.41 19.39 0.82
N TYR A 53 17.43 19.78 0.00
CA TYR A 53 17.24 19.24 -1.34
C TYR A 53 18.54 19.31 -2.18
N GLN A 54 19.17 20.48 -2.25
CA GLN A 54 20.41 20.66 -3.03
C GLN A 54 21.55 19.79 -2.49
N LYS A 55 21.70 19.66 -1.17
CA LYS A 55 22.71 18.78 -0.55
C LYS A 55 22.47 17.30 -0.89
N LEU A 56 21.22 16.85 -0.83
CA LEU A 56 20.85 15.47 -1.19
C LEU A 56 21.18 15.20 -2.67
N LYS A 57 20.76 16.08 -3.57
CA LYS A 57 20.96 15.93 -5.02
C LYS A 57 22.45 16.02 -5.39
N ALA A 58 23.14 17.09 -5.00
CA ALA A 58 24.54 17.30 -5.35
C ALA A 58 25.48 16.28 -4.68
N GLY A 59 25.08 15.74 -3.53
CA GLY A 59 25.81 14.70 -2.80
C GLY A 59 25.57 13.28 -3.32
N GLY A 60 24.74 13.08 -4.33
CA GLY A 60 24.45 11.76 -4.91
C GLY A 60 23.64 10.84 -3.98
N TYR A 61 22.88 11.42 -3.06
CA TYR A 61 21.99 10.68 -2.15
C TYR A 61 20.63 10.37 -2.78
N ILE A 62 20.19 11.24 -3.68
CA ILE A 62 18.99 11.06 -4.46
C ILE A 62 19.33 11.26 -5.94
N GLU A 63 18.64 10.55 -6.81
CA GLU A 63 18.77 10.68 -8.25
C GLU A 63 17.40 10.89 -8.89
N GLU A 64 17.37 11.68 -9.96
CA GLU A 64 16.13 11.91 -10.70
C GLU A 64 15.73 10.63 -11.44
N VAL A 65 14.46 10.26 -11.33
CA VAL A 65 13.94 9.08 -12.00
C VAL A 65 13.92 9.33 -13.50
N LYS A 66 14.52 8.43 -14.27
CA LYS A 66 14.52 8.50 -15.74
C LYS A 66 13.15 8.03 -16.26
N ASN A 67 12.65 8.68 -17.31
CA ASN A 67 11.40 8.33 -18.00
C ASN A 67 10.11 8.50 -17.17
N THR A 68 10.12 9.38 -16.17
CA THR A 68 8.91 9.85 -15.47
C THR A 68 8.81 11.36 -15.59
N ASP A 69 7.76 11.95 -15.01
CA ASP A 69 7.65 13.41 -14.87
C ASP A 69 8.94 13.98 -14.26
N LYS A 70 9.43 15.08 -14.87
CA LYS A 70 10.61 15.79 -14.38
C LYS A 70 10.37 16.23 -12.94
N GLY A 71 11.38 16.07 -12.08
CA GLY A 71 11.29 16.50 -10.69
C GLY A 71 10.92 15.43 -9.66
N ILE A 72 10.74 14.17 -10.05
CA ILE A 72 10.67 13.04 -9.10
C ILE A 72 12.06 12.48 -8.83
N PHE A 73 12.40 12.34 -7.55
CA PHE A 73 13.69 11.83 -7.08
C PHE A 73 13.50 10.52 -6.33
N LYS A 74 14.43 9.59 -6.53
CA LYS A 74 14.51 8.35 -5.76
C LYS A 74 15.81 8.29 -4.96
N THR A 75 15.78 7.54 -3.86
CA THR A 75 16.97 7.28 -3.04
C THR A 75 18.00 6.42 -3.78
N THR A 76 19.29 6.71 -3.56
CA THR A 76 20.41 5.88 -4.02
C THR A 76 20.84 4.88 -2.94
N ASP A 77 21.64 3.87 -3.29
CA ASP A 77 22.23 2.95 -2.31
C ASP A 77 23.09 3.68 -1.28
N LYS A 78 23.76 4.77 -1.68
CA LYS A 78 24.52 5.62 -0.76
C LYS A 78 23.62 6.16 0.35
N PHE A 79 22.42 6.63 0.00
CA PHE A 79 21.46 7.12 0.98
C PHE A 79 20.93 6.00 1.86
N ARG A 80 20.49 4.89 1.26
CA ARG A 80 19.93 3.74 2.00
C ARG A 80 20.94 3.17 3.00
N ASN A 81 22.21 3.04 2.59
CA ASN A 81 23.28 2.55 3.46
C ASN A 81 23.57 3.53 4.60
N GLN A 82 23.64 4.83 4.32
CA GLN A 82 23.86 5.81 5.39
C GLN A 82 22.65 5.93 6.33
N TYR A 83 21.42 5.80 5.83
CA TYR A 83 20.23 5.72 6.66
C TYR A 83 20.31 4.55 7.65
N LYS A 84 20.67 3.36 7.14
CA LYS A 84 20.82 2.16 7.99
C LYS A 84 21.88 2.30 9.06
N VAL A 85 23.00 2.94 8.73
CA VAL A 85 24.10 3.16 9.68
C VAL A 85 23.74 4.19 10.75
N ASN A 86 22.98 5.23 10.41
CA ASN A 86 22.82 6.41 11.26
C ASN A 86 21.43 6.56 11.91
N ILE A 87 20.39 5.89 11.39
CA ILE A 87 19.00 6.05 11.84
C ILE A 87 18.42 4.70 12.27
N ASP A 88 18.33 3.73 11.35
CA ASP A 88 17.69 2.44 11.62
C ASP A 88 18.34 1.33 10.80
N SER A 89 19.13 0.48 11.47
CA SER A 89 19.85 -0.65 10.86
C SER A 89 18.94 -1.69 10.23
N ASN A 90 17.67 -1.75 10.64
CA ASN A 90 16.70 -2.72 10.17
C ASN A 90 15.82 -2.19 9.03
N ALA A 91 15.98 -0.92 8.64
CA ALA A 91 15.15 -0.27 7.64
C ALA A 91 15.01 -1.10 6.34
N ARG A 92 13.77 -1.30 5.91
CA ARG A 92 13.41 -2.00 4.67
C ARG A 92 12.80 -1.01 3.67
N PHE A 93 13.62 -0.53 2.74
CA PHE A 93 13.16 0.36 1.68
C PHE A 93 12.37 -0.44 0.64
N SER A 94 11.09 -0.14 0.49
CA SER A 94 10.29 -0.60 -0.65
C SER A 94 10.63 0.21 -1.90
N GLY A 95 10.13 -0.22 -3.05
CA GLY A 95 10.26 0.53 -4.29
C GLY A 95 9.19 0.10 -5.29
N SER A 96 8.49 1.08 -5.85
CA SER A 96 7.56 0.85 -6.95
C SER A 96 8.14 1.26 -8.30
N GLY A 97 7.67 0.57 -9.34
CA GLY A 97 7.86 0.97 -10.73
C GLY A 97 6.96 2.14 -11.13
N SER A 98 5.86 2.38 -10.41
CA SER A 98 4.84 3.39 -10.73
C SER A 98 5.02 4.66 -9.89
N SER A 99 5.20 5.80 -10.54
CA SER A 99 5.21 7.11 -9.87
C SER A 99 3.84 7.49 -9.29
N GLU A 100 2.76 7.03 -9.92
CA GLU A 100 1.38 7.27 -9.45
C GLU A 100 1.13 6.55 -8.12
N HIS A 101 1.55 5.28 -8.03
CA HIS A 101 1.43 4.50 -6.80
C HIS A 101 2.23 5.15 -5.66
N SER A 102 3.50 5.50 -5.90
CA SER A 102 4.33 6.15 -4.90
C SER A 102 3.78 7.51 -4.45
N LYS A 103 3.11 8.25 -5.34
CA LYS A 103 2.38 9.48 -4.98
C LYS A 103 1.21 9.15 -4.05
N GLY A 104 0.41 8.14 -4.35
CA GLY A 104 -0.67 7.68 -3.49
C GLY A 104 -0.20 7.25 -2.10
N VAL A 105 0.89 6.48 -2.02
CA VAL A 105 1.52 6.10 -0.75
C VAL A 105 1.95 7.36 0.02
N TYR A 106 2.69 8.27 -0.63
CA TYR A 106 3.14 9.52 -0.01
C TYR A 106 1.96 10.32 0.57
N ASN A 107 0.87 10.47 -0.19
CA ASN A 107 -0.29 11.24 0.26
C ASN A 107 -0.84 10.69 1.58
N VAL A 108 -0.92 9.36 1.72
CA VAL A 108 -1.35 8.74 2.98
C VAL A 108 -0.31 8.96 4.09
N ILE A 109 0.97 8.79 3.80
CA ILE A 109 2.04 9.05 4.80
C ILE A 109 2.00 10.50 5.28
N ASN A 110 1.76 11.46 4.40
CA ASN A 110 1.68 12.88 4.73
C ASN A 110 0.46 13.24 5.61
N MET A 111 -0.58 12.41 5.61
CA MET A 111 -1.74 12.53 6.50
C MET A 111 -1.50 11.93 7.89
N LEU A 112 -0.39 11.24 8.12
CA LEU A 112 -0.10 10.61 9.42
C LEU A 112 0.43 11.64 10.42
N PRO A 113 0.08 11.52 11.71
CA PRO A 113 0.70 12.32 12.76
C PRO A 113 2.23 12.20 12.74
N ASP A 114 2.93 13.33 12.89
CA ASP A 114 4.39 13.39 12.84
C ASP A 114 5.06 12.41 13.82
N GLY A 115 4.44 12.18 14.99
CA GLY A 115 4.91 11.22 15.99
C GLY A 115 5.00 9.79 15.43
N ILE A 116 4.04 9.34 14.63
CA ILE A 116 4.07 8.00 14.00
C ILE A 116 5.29 7.87 13.08
N ILE A 117 5.50 8.88 12.25
CA ILE A 117 6.59 8.88 11.26
C ILE A 117 7.93 8.86 11.99
N MET A 118 8.10 9.77 12.96
CA MET A 118 9.37 9.95 13.68
C MET A 118 9.70 8.81 14.65
N GLU A 119 8.69 8.18 15.26
CA GLU A 119 8.85 6.97 16.09
C GLU A 119 9.12 5.71 15.25
N GLY A 120 8.89 5.78 13.94
CA GLY A 120 9.09 4.66 13.03
C GLY A 120 8.00 3.60 13.10
N LYS A 121 6.78 4.00 13.47
CA LYS A 121 5.62 3.12 13.63
C LYS A 121 4.92 2.76 12.32
N ILE A 122 5.70 2.59 11.25
CA ILE A 122 5.21 2.25 9.91
C ILE A 122 6.03 1.06 9.40
N HIS A 123 5.36 -0.06 9.17
CA HIS A 123 5.95 -1.21 8.49
C HIS A 123 5.73 -1.05 6.99
N THR A 124 6.82 -1.06 6.22
CA THR A 124 6.79 -0.98 4.75
C THR A 124 6.38 -2.33 4.13
N GLU A 125 6.01 -2.31 2.85
CA GLU A 125 5.68 -3.51 2.06
C GLU A 125 6.72 -4.63 2.23
N GLU A 126 8.01 -4.30 2.15
CA GLU A 126 9.09 -5.28 2.26
C GLU A 126 9.13 -5.95 3.64
N PHE A 127 8.83 -5.20 4.71
CA PHE A 127 8.69 -5.79 6.05
C PHE A 127 7.49 -6.74 6.11
N LEU A 128 6.35 -6.32 5.57
CA LEU A 128 5.11 -7.08 5.58
C LEU A 128 5.16 -8.34 4.70
N LYS A 129 5.95 -8.29 3.64
CA LYS A 129 6.22 -9.44 2.76
C LYS A 129 7.05 -10.51 3.47
N ASP A 130 8.05 -10.10 4.24
CA ASP A 130 8.82 -11.01 5.10
C ASP A 130 7.92 -11.61 6.20
N GLU A 131 7.07 -10.79 6.84
CA GLU A 131 6.07 -11.23 7.82
C GLU A 131 5.12 -12.28 7.22
N LEU A 132 4.52 -12.00 6.05
CA LEU A 132 3.63 -12.92 5.35
C LEU A 132 4.34 -14.21 4.93
N LYS A 133 5.61 -14.14 4.53
CA LYS A 133 6.39 -15.34 4.17
C LYS A 133 6.62 -16.25 5.37
N ILE A 134 6.81 -15.68 6.56
CA ILE A 134 6.90 -16.45 7.81
C ILE A 134 5.53 -17.04 8.12
N PHE A 135 4.49 -16.22 8.13
CA PHE A 135 3.12 -16.66 8.44
C PHE A 135 2.64 -17.80 7.51
N LYS A 136 2.96 -17.75 6.21
CA LYS A 136 2.66 -18.81 5.24
C LYS A 136 3.19 -20.20 5.61
N ARG A 137 4.19 -20.29 6.51
CA ARG A 137 4.77 -21.55 6.96
C ARG A 137 4.05 -22.13 8.19
N GLU A 138 3.33 -21.28 8.91
CA GLU A 138 2.65 -21.63 10.15
C GLU A 138 1.42 -22.52 9.89
N MET A 139 1.07 -23.32 10.90
CA MET A 139 -0.10 -24.21 10.82
C MET A 139 -1.41 -23.44 10.79
N GLU A 140 -1.47 -22.29 11.47
CA GLU A 140 -2.62 -21.39 11.48
C GLU A 140 -2.97 -20.93 10.07
N PHE A 141 -1.99 -20.40 9.32
CA PHE A 141 -2.19 -19.98 7.92
C PHE A 141 -2.74 -21.12 7.06
N LYS A 142 -2.14 -22.32 7.14
CA LYS A 142 -2.56 -23.48 6.34
C LYS A 142 -3.99 -23.90 6.68
N THR A 143 -4.35 -23.86 7.95
CA THR A 143 -5.69 -24.18 8.44
C THR A 143 -6.70 -23.15 7.95
N ASN A 144 -6.42 -21.86 8.10
CA ASN A 144 -7.29 -20.77 7.64
C ASN A 144 -7.48 -20.80 6.13
N LEU A 145 -6.41 -21.07 5.37
CA LEU A 145 -6.48 -21.25 3.92
C LEU A 145 -7.38 -22.42 3.53
N GLN A 146 -7.21 -23.58 4.16
CA GLN A 146 -8.03 -24.77 3.86
C GLN A 146 -9.49 -24.54 4.23
N ASN A 147 -9.78 -24.04 5.43
CA ASN A 147 -11.13 -23.69 5.86
C ASN A 147 -11.80 -22.70 4.91
N TYR A 148 -11.05 -21.73 4.38
CA TYR A 148 -11.61 -20.79 3.43
C TYR A 148 -11.93 -21.43 2.07
N LYS A 149 -11.07 -22.32 1.57
CA LYS A 149 -11.36 -23.10 0.36
C LYS A 149 -12.61 -23.96 0.53
N ASP A 150 -12.71 -24.65 1.66
CA ASP A 150 -13.86 -25.50 1.96
C ASP A 150 -15.15 -24.69 2.06
N ARG A 151 -15.11 -23.51 2.68
CA ARG A 151 -16.24 -22.57 2.70
C ARG A 151 -16.67 -22.17 1.28
N LEU A 152 -15.74 -21.74 0.42
CA LEU A 152 -16.08 -21.34 -0.95
C LEU A 152 -16.66 -22.49 -1.78
N ASN A 153 -16.15 -23.71 -1.60
CA ASN A 153 -16.70 -24.89 -2.26
C ASN A 153 -18.11 -25.22 -1.76
N ASN A 154 -18.35 -25.11 -0.45
CA ASN A 154 -19.67 -25.30 0.15
C ASN A 154 -20.65 -24.23 -0.34
N ASP A 155 -20.27 -22.95 -0.32
CA ASP A 155 -21.09 -21.83 -0.84
C ASP A 155 -21.51 -22.10 -2.29
N LYS A 156 -20.59 -22.60 -3.13
CA LYS A 156 -20.87 -22.97 -4.52
C LYS A 156 -21.87 -24.15 -4.62
N MET A 157 -21.72 -25.16 -3.78
CA MET A 157 -22.63 -26.31 -3.74
C MET A 157 -24.03 -25.91 -3.27
N GLU A 158 -24.13 -25.09 -2.23
CA GLU A 158 -25.40 -24.55 -1.71
C GLU A 158 -26.10 -23.69 -2.76
N LEU A 159 -25.36 -22.83 -3.45
CA LEU A 159 -25.87 -21.99 -4.52
C LEU A 159 -26.42 -22.83 -5.69
N THR A 160 -25.69 -23.89 -6.08
CA THR A 160 -26.13 -24.83 -7.12
C THR A 160 -27.40 -25.58 -6.69
N THR A 161 -27.47 -26.00 -5.42
CA THR A 161 -28.66 -26.65 -4.85
C THR A 161 -29.87 -25.72 -4.86
N LYS A 162 -29.67 -24.47 -4.43
CA LYS A 162 -30.70 -23.43 -4.43
C LYS A 162 -31.21 -23.13 -5.84
N TYR A 163 -30.30 -22.97 -6.81
CA TYR A 163 -30.67 -22.82 -8.22
C TYR A 163 -31.56 -23.96 -8.72
N ASN A 164 -31.18 -25.21 -8.47
CA ASN A 164 -31.95 -26.37 -8.91
C ASN A 164 -33.36 -26.42 -8.29
N ASN A 165 -33.51 -25.94 -7.06
CA ASN A 165 -34.82 -25.85 -6.40
C ASN A 165 -35.65 -24.69 -6.96
N ASP A 166 -35.06 -23.52 -7.15
CA ASP A 166 -35.73 -22.36 -7.73
C ASP A 166 -36.17 -22.62 -9.17
N LEU A 167 -35.35 -23.31 -9.95
CA LEU A 167 -35.62 -23.66 -11.35
C LEU A 167 -36.91 -24.48 -11.48
N LYS A 168 -37.15 -25.45 -10.58
CA LYS A 168 -38.37 -26.28 -10.57
C LYS A 168 -39.65 -25.48 -10.35
N ASN A 169 -39.54 -24.37 -9.62
CA ASN A 169 -40.67 -23.52 -9.25
C ASN A 169 -40.79 -22.27 -10.14
N THR A 170 -39.89 -22.09 -11.13
CA THR A 170 -39.83 -20.92 -11.98
C THR A 170 -40.47 -21.21 -13.35
N PRO A 171 -41.44 -20.39 -13.79
CA PRO A 171 -42.02 -20.47 -15.14
C PRO A 171 -40.93 -20.47 -16.23
N GLU A 172 -41.11 -21.28 -17.28
CA GLU A 172 -40.11 -21.49 -18.34
C GLU A 172 -39.58 -20.18 -18.96
N ASP A 173 -40.46 -19.20 -19.17
CA ASP A 173 -40.15 -17.89 -19.73
C ASP A 173 -39.21 -17.05 -18.84
N LYS A 174 -39.07 -17.39 -17.55
CA LYS A 174 -38.20 -16.71 -16.58
C LYS A 174 -36.95 -17.50 -16.20
N GLN A 175 -36.83 -18.76 -16.61
CA GLN A 175 -35.70 -19.63 -16.24
C GLN A 175 -34.36 -19.13 -16.80
N ALA A 176 -34.35 -18.51 -17.98
CA ALA A 176 -33.13 -17.95 -18.57
C ALA A 176 -32.55 -16.81 -17.72
N LEU A 177 -33.41 -15.92 -17.21
CA LEU A 177 -33.00 -14.81 -16.35
C LEU A 177 -32.50 -15.33 -14.99
N LEU A 178 -33.20 -16.32 -14.42
CA LEU A 178 -32.77 -17.01 -13.20
C LEU A 178 -31.37 -17.60 -13.38
N LYS A 179 -31.16 -18.38 -14.45
CA LYS A 179 -29.86 -19.00 -14.77
C LYS A 179 -28.75 -17.96 -14.90
N ALA A 180 -29.00 -16.83 -15.55
CA ALA A 180 -28.01 -15.78 -15.72
C ALA A 180 -27.55 -15.17 -14.39
N GLY A 181 -28.49 -14.95 -13.44
CA GLY A 181 -28.16 -14.48 -12.09
C GLY A 181 -27.28 -15.45 -11.32
N TYR A 182 -27.69 -16.71 -11.27
CA TYR A 182 -26.94 -17.77 -10.58
C TYR A 182 -25.57 -18.06 -11.19
N LEU A 183 -25.47 -18.08 -12.53
CA LEU A 183 -24.21 -18.31 -13.21
C LEU A 183 -23.18 -17.24 -12.84
N LYS A 184 -23.60 -15.97 -12.75
CA LYS A 184 -22.73 -14.87 -12.34
C LYS A 184 -22.18 -15.04 -10.92
N GLU A 185 -23.00 -15.50 -9.99
CA GLU A 185 -22.56 -15.76 -8.60
C GLU A 185 -21.58 -16.96 -8.53
N VAL A 186 -21.86 -18.05 -9.27
CA VAL A 186 -20.94 -19.19 -9.39
C VAL A 186 -19.60 -18.74 -9.99
N GLU A 187 -19.62 -17.94 -11.06
CA GLU A 187 -18.42 -17.41 -11.71
C GLU A 187 -17.58 -16.54 -10.76
N GLN A 188 -18.23 -15.77 -9.87
CA GLN A 188 -17.52 -14.99 -8.85
C GLN A 188 -16.80 -15.89 -7.84
N ILE A 189 -17.45 -16.96 -7.37
CA ILE A 189 -16.83 -17.94 -6.48
C ILE A 189 -15.67 -18.65 -7.18
N ASP A 190 -15.87 -19.09 -8.42
CA ASP A 190 -14.85 -19.77 -9.22
C ASP A 190 -13.65 -18.88 -9.50
N TYR A 191 -13.88 -17.61 -9.83
CA TYR A 191 -12.81 -16.64 -10.02
C TYR A 191 -12.03 -16.41 -8.73
N ARG A 192 -12.72 -16.34 -7.57
CA ARG A 192 -12.06 -16.22 -6.28
C ARG A 192 -11.22 -17.44 -5.93
N LEU A 193 -11.74 -18.65 -6.14
CA LEU A 193 -10.99 -19.90 -5.98
C LEU A 193 -9.77 -19.95 -6.90
N LYS A 194 -9.92 -19.49 -8.15
CA LYS A 194 -8.82 -19.38 -9.12
C LYS A 194 -7.72 -18.46 -8.60
N VAL A 195 -8.06 -17.27 -8.10
CA VAL A 195 -7.09 -16.34 -7.51
C VAL A 195 -6.46 -16.94 -6.26
N LEU A 196 -7.25 -17.51 -5.34
CA LEU A 196 -6.76 -18.11 -4.09
C LEU A 196 -5.78 -19.27 -4.32
N ASN A 197 -5.93 -20.00 -5.43
CA ASN A 197 -5.03 -21.08 -5.85
C ASN A 197 -3.77 -20.59 -6.60
N ASP A 198 -3.65 -19.29 -6.89
CA ASP A 198 -2.40 -18.72 -7.37
C ASP A 198 -1.38 -18.65 -6.23
N ASN A 199 -0.42 -19.58 -6.24
CA ASN A 199 0.62 -19.68 -5.22
C ASN A 199 1.54 -18.44 -5.11
N LYS A 200 1.58 -17.59 -6.14
CA LYS A 200 2.44 -16.40 -6.17
C LYS A 200 1.70 -15.14 -5.77
N ARG A 201 0.49 -14.93 -6.28
CA ARG A 201 -0.26 -13.67 -6.17
C ARG A 201 -1.63 -13.78 -5.51
N GLY A 202 -2.06 -14.98 -5.15
CA GLY A 202 -3.42 -15.23 -4.65
C GLY A 202 -3.74 -14.65 -3.27
N ILE A 203 -2.70 -14.33 -2.49
CA ILE A 203 -2.78 -13.74 -1.15
C ILE A 203 -1.65 -12.72 -1.04
N SER A 204 -2.00 -11.44 -0.93
CA SER A 204 -1.06 -10.31 -0.99
C SER A 204 -1.15 -9.44 0.26
N ASN A 205 -0.01 -9.09 0.85
CA ASN A 205 0.06 -8.18 2.00
C ASN A 205 -0.30 -6.74 1.61
N PRO A 206 -0.68 -5.87 2.55
CA PRO A 206 -0.84 -4.43 2.32
C PRO A 206 0.45 -3.76 1.86
N ASP A 207 0.34 -2.57 1.27
CA ASP A 207 1.49 -1.73 0.89
C ASP A 207 2.26 -1.24 2.12
N PHE A 208 1.55 -0.89 3.19
CA PHE A 208 2.15 -0.56 4.48
C PHE A 208 1.16 -0.73 5.63
N ARG A 209 1.70 -0.87 6.84
CA ARG A 209 0.92 -0.93 8.09
C ARG A 209 1.37 0.19 9.01
N VAL A 210 0.41 0.95 9.52
CA VAL A 210 0.61 1.97 10.54
C VAL A 210 0.24 1.41 11.90
N ILE A 211 1.12 1.57 12.88
CA ILE A 211 0.86 1.25 14.28
C ILE A 211 0.58 2.56 15.02
N ALA A 212 -0.60 2.69 15.61
CA ALA A 212 -1.05 3.95 16.20
C ALA A 212 -1.70 3.73 17.56
N SER A 213 -1.52 4.67 18.48
CA SER A 213 -2.43 4.78 19.63
C SER A 213 -3.85 5.12 19.16
N ARG A 214 -4.84 4.92 20.04
CA ARG A 214 -6.23 5.26 19.73
C ARG A 214 -6.41 6.73 19.29
N ASP A 215 -5.72 7.65 19.95
CA ASP A 215 -5.84 9.07 19.64
C ASP A 215 -5.13 9.45 18.33
N GLN A 216 -3.97 8.86 18.06
CA GLN A 216 -3.32 8.97 16.75
C GLN A 216 -4.21 8.40 15.63
N ALA A 217 -4.90 7.28 15.86
CA ALA A 217 -5.83 6.71 14.88
C ALA A 217 -7.04 7.63 14.63
N LYS A 218 -7.55 8.31 15.66
CA LYS A 218 -8.61 9.33 15.50
C LYS A 218 -8.11 10.54 14.71
N GLU A 219 -6.86 10.95 14.91
CA GLU A 219 -6.24 12.03 14.15
C GLU A 219 -6.10 11.64 12.66
N ILE A 220 -5.61 10.43 12.36
CA ILE A 220 -5.59 9.88 10.99
C ILE A 220 -6.98 9.90 10.37
N LEU A 221 -8.01 9.47 11.12
CA LEU A 221 -9.39 9.50 10.67
C LEU A 221 -9.88 10.92 10.36
N CYS A 222 -9.50 11.90 11.17
CA CYS A 222 -9.81 13.31 10.94
C CYS A 222 -9.14 13.81 9.65
N ASN A 223 -7.85 13.54 9.49
CA ASN A 223 -7.08 13.94 8.32
C ASN A 223 -7.64 13.32 7.03
N LEU A 224 -8.05 12.05 7.06
CA LEU A 224 -8.72 11.40 5.93
C LEU A 224 -10.07 12.02 5.57
N ARG A 225 -10.84 12.50 6.56
CA ARG A 225 -12.10 13.22 6.30
C ARG A 225 -11.82 14.57 5.64
N ASN A 226 -10.84 15.31 6.16
CA ASN A 226 -10.44 16.59 5.58
C ASN A 226 -9.95 16.40 4.14
N GLU A 227 -9.13 15.38 3.88
CA GLU A 227 -8.67 15.07 2.53
C GLU A 227 -9.82 14.69 1.61
N ARG A 228 -10.74 13.84 2.07
CA ARG A 228 -11.95 13.48 1.32
C ARG A 228 -12.75 14.71 0.89
N ASP A 229 -12.84 15.72 1.75
CA ASP A 229 -13.61 16.94 1.49
C ASP A 229 -12.96 17.86 0.44
N THR A 230 -11.70 17.59 0.06
CA THR A 230 -11.01 18.28 -1.05
C THR A 230 -11.25 17.61 -2.42
N LEU A 231 -11.88 16.42 -2.46
CA LEU A 231 -12.03 15.63 -3.68
C LEU A 231 -13.35 15.91 -4.40
N ASP A 232 -13.26 16.24 -5.69
CA ASP A 232 -14.44 16.46 -6.54
C ASP A 232 -15.05 15.16 -7.11
N SER A 233 -14.27 14.08 -7.17
CA SER A 233 -14.69 12.82 -7.79
C SER A 233 -15.58 12.01 -6.85
N ARG A 234 -16.86 11.84 -7.23
CA ARG A 234 -17.83 11.00 -6.50
C ARG A 234 -17.32 9.57 -6.26
N HIS A 235 -16.63 8.99 -7.24
CA HIS A 235 -16.06 7.65 -7.09
C HIS A 235 -14.98 7.61 -6.01
N LYS A 236 -14.04 8.58 -6.02
CA LYS A 236 -12.98 8.67 -5.01
C LYS A 236 -13.54 8.98 -3.63
N VAL A 237 -14.52 9.89 -3.53
CA VAL A 237 -15.23 10.21 -2.29
C VAL A 237 -15.88 8.96 -1.68
N ASN A 238 -16.53 8.13 -2.49
CA ASN A 238 -17.13 6.88 -2.00
C ASN A 238 -16.06 5.93 -1.44
N LYS A 239 -14.91 5.80 -2.11
CA LYS A 239 -13.79 4.99 -1.62
C LYS A 239 -13.18 5.51 -0.32
N PHE A 240 -13.04 6.82 -0.19
CA PHE A 240 -12.65 7.43 1.08
C PHE A 240 -13.68 7.17 2.18
N ASN A 241 -14.99 7.25 1.89
CA ASN A 241 -16.03 6.96 2.88
C ASN A 241 -15.98 5.49 3.35
N GLU A 242 -15.71 4.54 2.45
CA GLU A 242 -15.47 3.12 2.80
C GLU A 242 -14.26 3.00 3.75
N ALA A 243 -13.13 3.63 3.42
CA ALA A 243 -11.92 3.63 4.26
C ALA A 243 -12.15 4.26 5.64
N ILE A 244 -12.81 5.42 5.68
CA ILE A 244 -13.20 6.14 6.88
C ILE A 244 -14.09 5.27 7.78
N GLY A 245 -15.08 4.58 7.20
CA GLY A 245 -15.95 3.65 7.93
C GLY A 245 -15.19 2.46 8.50
N ARG A 246 -14.24 1.89 7.75
CA ARG A 246 -13.37 0.80 8.23
C ARG A 246 -12.51 1.24 9.42
N ILE A 247 -11.83 2.38 9.31
CA ILE A 247 -11.00 2.90 10.41
C ILE A 247 -11.86 3.19 11.65
N GLN A 248 -13.05 3.78 11.49
CA GLN A 248 -13.99 3.99 12.60
C GLN A 248 -14.34 2.69 13.31
N ASN A 249 -14.64 1.64 12.54
CA ASN A 249 -14.98 0.32 13.08
C ASN A 249 -13.78 -0.33 13.78
N ILE A 250 -12.56 -0.17 13.26
CA ILE A 250 -11.35 -0.66 13.92
C ILE A 250 -11.16 0.06 15.26
N ILE A 251 -11.28 1.39 15.28
CA ILE A 251 -11.15 2.19 16.50
C ILE A 251 -12.23 1.79 17.51
N SER A 252 -13.50 1.65 17.10
CA SER A 252 -14.59 1.35 18.02
C SER A 252 -14.43 -0.01 18.71
N ARG A 253 -13.90 -1.01 18.00
CA ARG A 253 -13.64 -2.37 18.51
C ARG A 253 -12.33 -2.52 19.28
N SER A 254 -11.40 -1.57 19.14
CA SER A 254 -10.10 -1.64 19.79
C SER A 254 -10.19 -1.23 21.27
N GLU A 255 -9.51 -1.98 22.13
CA GLU A 255 -9.32 -1.61 23.54
C GLU A 255 -8.55 -0.29 23.67
N THR A 256 -8.86 0.51 24.70
CA THR A 256 -8.32 1.87 24.85
C THR A 256 -6.79 1.91 24.97
N THR A 257 -6.18 0.90 25.58
CA THR A 257 -4.74 0.84 25.86
C THR A 257 -3.94 0.10 24.79
N ARG A 258 -4.59 -0.49 23.79
CA ARG A 258 -3.93 -1.29 22.77
C ARG A 258 -3.55 -0.44 21.57
N GLU A 259 -2.35 -0.67 21.03
CA GLU A 259 -1.98 -0.11 19.73
C GLU A 259 -2.86 -0.71 18.63
N ILE A 260 -3.29 0.15 17.72
CA ILE A 260 -4.15 -0.16 16.59
C ILE A 260 -3.27 -0.32 15.35
N SER A 261 -3.42 -1.44 14.67
CA SER A 261 -2.79 -1.70 13.37
C SER A 261 -3.74 -1.33 12.25
N LEU A 262 -3.34 -0.35 11.42
CA LEU A 262 -4.08 0.07 10.23
C LEU A 262 -3.29 -0.34 8.98
N ASN A 263 -3.84 -1.27 8.21
CA ASN A 263 -3.20 -1.76 6.98
C ASN A 263 -3.74 -1.00 5.77
N PHE A 264 -2.88 -0.28 5.07
CA PHE A 264 -3.27 0.54 3.92
C PHE A 264 -2.89 -0.13 2.60
N GLU A 265 -3.79 0.01 1.64
CA GLU A 265 -3.62 -0.43 0.26
C GLU A 265 -3.98 0.71 -0.69
N ILE A 266 -3.06 1.09 -1.57
CA ILE A 266 -3.24 2.15 -2.54
C ILE A 266 -3.81 1.59 -3.84
N ILE A 267 -5.06 1.93 -4.15
CA ILE A 267 -5.72 1.50 -5.39
C ILE A 267 -5.41 2.50 -6.51
N THR A 268 -4.71 2.04 -7.54
CA THR A 268 -4.53 2.79 -8.80
C THR A 268 -5.62 2.43 -9.80
N GLU A 269 -5.76 3.21 -10.87
CA GLU A 269 -6.72 2.92 -11.97
C GLU A 269 -6.45 1.57 -12.67
N ASN A 270 -5.23 1.02 -12.53
CA ASN A 270 -4.82 -0.24 -13.14
C ASN A 270 -5.13 -1.48 -12.28
N TYR A 271 -5.78 -1.33 -11.12
CA TYR A 271 -6.14 -2.47 -10.28
C TYR A 271 -7.18 -3.34 -10.97
N GLU A 272 -6.83 -4.61 -11.19
CA GLU A 272 -7.77 -5.60 -11.70
C GLU A 272 -8.56 -6.24 -10.55
N ALA A 273 -9.68 -6.88 -10.88
CA ALA A 273 -10.49 -7.62 -9.90
C ALA A 273 -9.67 -8.68 -9.13
N ARG A 274 -8.68 -9.32 -9.77
CA ARG A 274 -7.78 -10.27 -9.10
C ARG A 274 -6.96 -9.62 -7.98
N ASP A 275 -6.57 -8.37 -8.13
CA ASP A 275 -5.67 -7.69 -7.20
C ASP A 275 -6.44 -7.36 -5.92
N ILE A 276 -7.69 -6.90 -6.06
CA ILE A 276 -8.63 -6.74 -4.94
C ILE A 276 -8.92 -8.07 -4.25
N ILE A 277 -9.22 -9.13 -5.01
CA ILE A 277 -9.49 -10.45 -4.43
C ILE A 277 -8.28 -10.98 -3.66
N ALA A 278 -7.05 -10.76 -4.14
CA ALA A 278 -5.84 -11.19 -3.45
C ALA A 278 -5.66 -10.52 -2.09
N LYS A 279 -6.09 -9.25 -1.96
CA LYS A 279 -6.06 -8.49 -0.70
C LYS A 279 -7.19 -8.93 0.23
N GLU A 280 -8.40 -9.18 -0.29
CA GLU A 280 -9.51 -9.75 0.49
C GLU A 280 -9.18 -11.17 1.02
N ASN A 281 -8.51 -11.99 0.21
CA ASN A 281 -8.02 -13.29 0.65
C ASN A 281 -7.02 -13.15 1.82
N TYR A 282 -6.17 -12.12 1.79
CA TYR A 282 -5.28 -11.80 2.90
C TYR A 282 -6.07 -11.42 4.16
N GLU A 283 -7.09 -10.55 4.05
CA GLU A 283 -7.95 -10.18 5.18
C GLU A 283 -8.57 -11.42 5.85
N ILE A 284 -9.13 -12.31 5.04
CA ILE A 284 -9.84 -13.49 5.53
C ILE A 284 -8.89 -14.48 6.21
N ILE A 285 -7.68 -14.67 5.67
CA ILE A 285 -6.75 -15.69 6.16
C ILE A 285 -5.96 -15.19 7.38
N THR A 286 -5.65 -13.89 7.43
CA THR A 286 -4.85 -13.29 8.50
C THR A 286 -5.69 -12.63 9.59
N GLY A 287 -6.98 -12.39 9.32
CA GLY A 287 -7.85 -11.59 10.18
C GLY A 287 -7.51 -10.09 10.18
N GLN A 288 -6.61 -9.63 9.30
CA GLN A 288 -6.16 -8.25 9.26
C GLN A 288 -6.91 -7.45 8.20
N GLU A 289 -7.75 -6.51 8.64
CA GLU A 289 -8.54 -5.65 7.76
C GLU A 289 -7.64 -4.72 6.92
N MET A 290 -7.93 -4.60 5.63
CA MET A 290 -7.33 -3.68 4.66
C MET A 290 -8.14 -2.39 4.55
N ILE A 291 -7.43 -1.28 4.39
CA ILE A 291 -7.98 0.05 4.18
C ILE A 291 -7.53 0.49 2.80
N TYR A 292 -8.47 0.44 1.85
CA TYR A 292 -8.23 0.81 0.48
C TYR A 292 -8.34 2.33 0.29
N ILE A 293 -7.30 2.97 -0.23
CA ILE A 293 -7.25 4.40 -0.54
C ILE A 293 -6.99 4.57 -2.04
N PRO A 294 -7.83 5.27 -2.82
CA PRO A 294 -7.59 5.47 -4.24
C PRO A 294 -6.47 6.50 -4.47
N THR A 295 -5.73 6.38 -5.58
CA THR A 295 -4.81 7.44 -6.03
C THR A 295 -5.56 8.69 -6.50
N TYR A 296 -4.92 9.86 -6.34
CA TYR A 296 -5.44 11.16 -6.77
C TYR A 296 -4.34 12.18 -7.05
#